data_AF-A0A5D4T3Y6-F1
#
_entry.id   AF-A0A5D4T3Y6-F1
#
_cell.length_a   1.000
_cell.length_b   1.000
_cell.length_c   1.000
_cell.angle_alpha   90.00
_cell.angle_beta   90.00
_cell.angle_gamma   90.00
#
_symmetry.space_group_name_H-M   'P 1'
#
loop_
_entity.id
_entity.type
_entity.pdbx_description
1 polymer ?
#
loop_
_entity_poly.entity_id
_entity_poly.type
_entity_poly.pdbx_seq_one_letter_code
_entity_poly.pdbx_strand_id
1 'polypeptide(L)'
;MRLLVFGLGVGMLLILAGCAGMSGAVDSDRMTPPEAVVIVDEDTYETVRGSYCWSNNRQGVCEDHSGSVDLLADKEPIIVAPGEEITIDIPDGPEPSEYSVDFSLTNQYENFVVLAVNNKFSAPTEEGLYYFSYFAR
;
A
#
# COMPACT_ATOMS: atom_id res chain seq x y z
N MET A 1 -3.12 0.43 81.07
CA MET A 1 -3.51 1.63 80.28
C MET A 1 -2.47 1.76 79.17
N ARG A 2 -2.54 0.91 78.13
CA ARG A 2 -3.14 1.25 76.83
C ARG A 2 -2.76 2.67 76.39
N LEU A 3 -1.54 2.84 75.88
CA LEU A 3 -1.21 3.95 75.01
C LEU A 3 -0.25 3.48 73.91
N LEU A 4 -0.78 3.56 72.68
CA LEU A 4 -0.06 3.90 71.46
C LEU A 4 0.87 2.84 70.85
N VAL A 5 0.28 1.72 70.42
CA VAL A 5 0.74 0.98 69.22
C VAL A 5 -0.27 1.24 68.11
N PHE A 6 -0.33 2.48 67.63
CA PHE A 6 -1.11 2.86 66.44
C PHE A 6 -0.40 4.06 65.82
N GLY A 7 0.54 3.81 64.92
CA GLY A 7 1.25 4.90 64.27
C GLY A 7 2.47 4.49 63.50
N LEU A 8 2.39 3.43 62.68
CA LEU A 8 3.34 3.17 61.59
C LEU A 8 2.81 2.08 60.65
N GLY A 9 1.50 2.10 60.40
CA GLY A 9 0.90 1.45 59.25
C GLY A 9 0.28 2.58 58.43
N VAL A 10 0.47 2.58 57.11
CA VAL A 10 0.09 3.63 56.15
C VAL A 10 1.24 4.59 55.86
N GLY A 11 2.08 4.19 54.91
CA GLY A 11 3.12 5.05 54.34
C GLY A 11 3.85 4.44 53.16
N MET A 12 3.25 3.48 52.44
CA MET A 12 3.80 2.99 51.17
C MET A 12 2.71 2.35 50.31
N LEU A 13 1.68 3.14 49.97
CA LEU A 13 0.88 2.87 48.78
C LEU A 13 1.36 3.87 47.71
N LEU A 14 2.50 3.53 47.09
CA LEU A 14 2.93 4.21 45.86
C LEU A 14 1.93 3.80 44.79
N ILE A 15 1.03 4.73 44.47
CA ILE A 15 0.08 4.63 43.37
C ILE A 15 0.93 4.58 42.09
N LEU A 16 1.20 3.37 41.60
CA LEU A 16 1.58 3.15 40.22
C LEU A 16 0.35 3.53 39.38
N ALA A 17 0.17 4.82 39.14
CA ALA A 17 -0.66 5.33 38.07
C ALA A 17 0.07 4.95 36.78
N GLY A 18 -0.08 3.68 36.38
CA GLY A 18 0.31 3.24 35.05
C GLY A 18 -0.47 4.09 34.07
N CYS A 19 0.23 4.85 33.23
CA CYS A 19 -0.37 5.39 32.03
C CYS A 19 -0.95 4.19 31.28
N ALA A 20 -2.27 4.05 31.29
CA ALA A 20 -2.96 3.25 30.31
C ALA A 20 -2.61 3.90 28.97
N GLY A 21 -1.55 3.40 28.34
CA GLY A 21 -1.28 3.67 26.95
C GLY A 21 -2.54 3.26 26.23
N MET A 22 -3.25 4.25 25.69
CA MET A 22 -4.40 4.02 24.84
C MET A 22 -3.86 3.23 23.64
N SER A 23 -3.90 1.91 23.74
CA SER A 23 -3.72 1.00 22.62
C SER A 23 -4.96 1.19 21.76
N GLY A 24 -4.97 2.29 21.00
CA GLY A 24 -5.93 2.50 19.94
C GLY A 24 -5.77 1.31 19.02
N ALA A 25 -6.83 0.50 18.90
CA ALA A 25 -6.88 -0.51 17.87
C ALA A 25 -6.59 0.18 16.54
N VAL A 26 -5.57 -0.30 15.83
CA VAL A 26 -5.29 0.14 14.47
C VAL A 26 -6.45 -0.36 13.63
N ASP A 27 -7.25 0.57 13.12
CA ASP A 27 -8.27 0.27 12.14
C ASP A 27 -7.55 -0.07 10.83
N SER A 28 -7.42 -1.37 10.52
CA SER A 28 -6.67 -1.89 9.38
C SER A 28 -7.15 -1.29 8.05
N ASP A 29 -8.47 -1.03 7.96
CA ASP A 29 -9.10 -0.53 6.75
C ASP A 29 -8.71 0.93 6.47
N ARG A 30 -8.37 1.69 7.52
CA ARG A 30 -7.86 3.07 7.40
C ARG A 30 -6.34 3.14 7.22
N MET A 31 -5.69 1.98 7.26
CA MET A 31 -4.24 1.85 7.23
C MET A 31 -3.73 1.15 5.96
N THR A 32 -4.64 0.92 5.02
CA THR A 32 -4.39 0.33 3.71
C THR A 32 -4.63 1.41 2.65
N PRO A 33 -3.76 1.55 1.63
CA PRO A 33 -3.98 2.51 0.55
C PRO A 33 -5.23 2.11 -0.26
N PRO A 34 -5.90 3.05 -0.92
CA PRO A 34 -6.99 2.74 -1.86
C PRO A 34 -6.54 1.75 -2.95
N GLU A 35 -7.48 0.95 -3.46
CA GLU A 35 -7.21 0.09 -4.61
C GLU A 35 -7.09 0.92 -5.89
N ALA A 36 -6.19 0.51 -6.78
CA ALA A 36 -6.10 1.04 -8.13
C ALA A 36 -6.82 0.10 -9.11
N VAL A 37 -7.30 0.65 -10.21
CA VAL A 37 -7.86 -0.09 -11.34
C VAL A 37 -7.12 0.25 -12.62
N VAL A 38 -7.06 -0.71 -13.54
CA VAL A 38 -6.58 -0.49 -14.89
C VAL A 38 -7.78 -0.32 -15.81
N ILE A 39 -7.74 0.70 -16.65
CA ILE A 39 -8.75 0.98 -17.67
C ILE A 39 -8.08 0.88 -19.03
N VAL A 40 -8.64 0.04 -19.90
CA VAL A 40 -8.24 -0.11 -21.30
C VAL A 40 -9.50 0.02 -22.14
N ASP A 41 -9.51 0.95 -23.09
CA ASP A 41 -10.72 1.39 -23.80
C ASP A 41 -11.88 1.73 -22.84
N GLU A 42 -12.91 0.89 -22.77
CA GLU A 42 -14.09 1.05 -21.90
C GLU A 42 -14.15 -0.01 -20.78
N ASP A 43 -13.18 -0.93 -20.74
CA ASP A 43 -13.13 -2.03 -19.78
C ASP A 43 -12.28 -1.67 -18.56
N THR A 44 -12.73 -2.11 -17.38
CA THR A 44 -12.05 -1.89 -16.11
C THR A 44 -11.60 -3.22 -15.51
N TYR A 45 -10.34 -3.27 -15.07
CA TYR A 45 -9.67 -4.45 -14.55
C TYR A 45 -9.12 -4.18 -13.15
N GLU A 46 -9.30 -5.15 -12.24
CA GLU A 46 -8.74 -5.09 -10.90
C GLU A 46 -7.21 -5.22 -10.92
N THR A 47 -6.53 -4.49 -10.05
CA THR A 47 -5.09 -4.65 -9.82
C THR A 47 -4.80 -5.58 -8.65
N VAL A 48 -3.55 -6.02 -8.55
CA VAL A 48 -3.05 -6.73 -7.37
C VAL A 48 -2.14 -5.79 -6.60
N ARG A 49 -2.43 -5.57 -5.31
CA ARG A 49 -1.61 -4.73 -4.44
C ARG A 49 -0.20 -5.30 -4.30
N GLY A 50 0.79 -4.49 -4.68
CA GLY A 50 2.21 -4.72 -4.39
C GLY A 50 2.64 -4.08 -3.07
N SER A 51 3.95 -4.01 -2.84
CA SER A 51 4.52 -3.38 -1.64
C SER A 51 4.05 -1.94 -1.48
N TYR A 52 3.75 -1.53 -0.25
CA TYR A 52 3.31 -0.17 0.03
C TYR A 52 3.78 0.32 1.39
N CYS A 53 3.84 1.65 1.53
CA CYS A 53 3.86 2.33 2.81
C CYS A 53 2.71 3.33 2.83
N TRP A 54 1.81 3.19 3.79
CA TRP A 54 0.66 4.08 3.97
C TRP A 54 0.75 4.77 5.31
N SER A 55 0.39 6.05 5.36
CA SER A 55 0.43 6.82 6.60
C SER A 55 -0.75 7.76 6.73
N ASN A 56 -1.16 7.97 7.96
CA ASN A 56 -2.07 9.03 8.36
C ASN A 56 -1.41 9.91 9.43
N ASN A 57 -2.11 10.94 9.89
CA ASN A 57 -1.59 11.96 10.81
C ASN A 57 -0.97 11.44 12.14
N ARG A 58 -1.05 10.15 12.45
CA ARG A 58 -0.52 9.57 13.71
C ARG A 58 0.18 8.23 13.54
N GLN A 59 -0.01 7.51 12.44
CA GLN A 59 0.40 6.12 12.27
C GLN A 59 0.87 5.85 10.84
N GLY A 60 1.82 4.94 10.69
CA GLY A 60 2.40 4.49 9.42
C GLY A 60 2.52 2.97 9.41
N VAL A 61 2.19 2.33 8.29
CA VAL A 61 2.29 0.88 8.07
C VAL A 61 2.97 0.69 6.72
N CYS A 62 3.93 -0.23 6.69
CA CYS A 62 4.52 -0.70 5.45
C CYS A 62 4.33 -2.21 5.38
N GLU A 63 3.91 -2.69 4.22
CA GLU A 63 3.80 -4.11 3.91
C GLU A 63 4.59 -4.39 2.64
N ASP A 64 5.48 -5.38 2.72
CA ASP A 64 6.31 -5.81 1.61
C ASP A 64 5.66 -7.03 0.95
N HIS A 65 5.49 -6.96 -0.36
CA HIS A 65 5.00 -8.03 -1.20
C HIS A 65 6.07 -8.49 -2.18
N SER A 66 5.86 -9.68 -2.79
CA SER A 66 6.70 -10.18 -3.87
C SER A 66 6.64 -9.24 -5.11
N GLY A 67 7.55 -9.44 -6.06
CA GLY A 67 7.54 -8.67 -7.30
C GLY A 67 6.31 -8.96 -8.17
N SER A 68 6.03 -8.09 -9.15
CA SER A 68 4.87 -8.19 -10.05
C SER A 68 4.79 -9.51 -10.79
N VAL A 69 5.93 -10.09 -11.19
CA VAL A 69 5.99 -11.43 -11.83
C VAL A 69 5.41 -12.52 -10.91
N ASP A 70 5.81 -12.54 -9.65
CA ASP A 70 5.35 -13.55 -8.69
C ASP A 70 3.90 -13.30 -8.25
N LEU A 71 3.51 -12.03 -8.05
CA LEU A 71 2.15 -11.65 -7.63
C LEU A 71 1.09 -11.95 -8.68
N LEU A 72 1.48 -11.93 -9.96
CA LEU A 72 0.58 -12.12 -11.09
C LEU A 72 0.70 -13.51 -11.74
N ALA A 73 1.50 -14.42 -11.19
CA ALA A 73 1.79 -15.73 -11.79
C ALA A 73 0.55 -16.58 -12.14
N ASP A 74 -0.51 -16.48 -11.33
CA ASP A 74 -1.77 -17.20 -11.52
C ASP A 74 -2.92 -16.32 -12.07
N LYS A 75 -2.59 -15.14 -12.61
CA LYS A 75 -3.58 -14.19 -13.16
C LYS A 75 -3.62 -14.28 -14.68
N GLU A 76 -4.81 -14.17 -15.25
CA GLU A 76 -4.97 -14.08 -16.70
C GLU A 76 -4.48 -12.69 -17.18
N PRO A 77 -3.60 -12.63 -18.21
CA PRO A 77 -3.15 -11.35 -18.76
C PRO A 77 -4.28 -10.59 -19.44
N ILE A 78 -4.24 -9.26 -19.33
CA ILE A 78 -5.10 -8.36 -20.12
C ILE A 78 -4.53 -8.31 -21.54
N ILE A 79 -5.35 -8.62 -22.54
CA ILE A 79 -4.96 -8.58 -23.95
C ILE A 79 -5.25 -7.19 -24.50
N VAL A 80 -4.22 -6.51 -24.99
CA VAL A 80 -4.28 -5.15 -25.54
C VAL A 80 -3.58 -5.08 -26.89
N ALA A 81 -3.96 -4.13 -27.73
CA ALA A 81 -3.30 -3.84 -28.99
C ALA A 81 -1.96 -3.12 -28.76
N PRO A 82 -0.97 -3.29 -29.66
CA PRO A 82 0.30 -2.57 -29.57
C PRO A 82 0.10 -1.05 -29.59
N GLY A 83 0.69 -0.35 -28.62
CA GLY A 83 0.57 1.11 -28.49
C GLY A 83 -0.78 1.62 -27.95
N GLU A 84 -1.69 0.73 -27.56
CA GLU A 84 -2.97 1.10 -26.95
C GLU A 84 -2.76 1.90 -25.65
N GLU A 85 -3.63 2.88 -25.40
CA GLU A 85 -3.55 3.71 -24.18
C GLU A 85 -4.09 2.92 -22.99
N ILE A 86 -3.28 2.82 -21.95
CA ILE A 86 -3.64 2.23 -20.67
C ILE A 86 -3.74 3.36 -19.65
N THR A 87 -4.87 3.43 -18.95
CA THR A 87 -5.09 4.37 -17.86
C THR A 87 -5.09 3.62 -16.53
N ILE A 88 -4.46 4.18 -15.50
CA ILE A 88 -4.58 3.71 -14.12
C ILE A 88 -5.43 4.73 -13.37
N ASP A 89 -6.44 4.27 -12.65
CA ASP A 89 -7.29 5.14 -11.83
C ASP A 89 -7.30 4.66 -10.38
N ILE A 90 -7.54 5.59 -9.46
CA ILE A 90 -7.67 5.31 -8.02
C ILE A 90 -9.00 5.92 -7.56
N PRO A 91 -10.13 5.23 -7.79
CA PRO A 91 -11.46 5.86 -7.75
C PRO A 91 -11.81 6.47 -6.39
N ASP A 92 -11.39 5.81 -5.30
CA ASP A 92 -11.70 6.19 -3.92
C ASP A 92 -10.49 6.79 -3.18
N GLY A 93 -9.45 7.19 -3.92
CA GLY A 93 -8.19 7.68 -3.37
C GLY A 93 -7.95 9.19 -3.48
N PRO A 94 -7.01 9.74 -2.68
CA PRO A 94 -6.49 11.07 -2.95
C PRO A 94 -5.72 11.06 -4.26
N GLU A 95 -5.77 12.15 -5.03
CA GLU A 95 -4.96 12.31 -6.23
C GLU A 95 -3.46 12.34 -5.85
N PRO A 96 -2.64 11.39 -6.34
CA PRO A 96 -1.22 11.40 -6.01
C PRO A 96 -0.46 12.60 -6.58
N SER A 97 0.61 12.97 -5.88
CA SER A 97 1.51 14.07 -6.25
C SER A 97 2.61 13.64 -7.23
N GLU A 98 3.00 12.37 -7.19
CA GLU A 98 4.00 11.76 -8.06
C GLU A 98 3.53 10.38 -8.52
N TYR A 99 3.85 10.04 -9.77
CA TYR A 99 3.48 8.76 -10.39
C TYR A 99 4.65 8.21 -11.21
N SER A 100 4.84 6.90 -11.15
CA SER A 100 5.80 6.19 -12.01
C SER A 100 5.31 4.77 -12.32
N VAL A 101 5.63 4.28 -13.51
CA VAL A 101 5.37 2.90 -13.92
C VAL A 101 6.70 2.26 -14.28
N ASP A 102 7.00 1.15 -13.62
CA ASP A 102 8.08 0.26 -14.02
C ASP A 102 7.46 -0.96 -14.70
N PHE A 103 8.12 -1.47 -15.74
CA PHE A 103 7.73 -2.74 -16.34
C PHE A 103 8.89 -3.71 -16.47
N SER A 104 8.56 -5.00 -16.35
CA SER A 104 9.48 -6.11 -16.54
C SER A 104 8.99 -7.01 -17.67
N LEU A 105 9.90 -7.38 -18.56
CA LEU A 105 9.67 -8.37 -19.61
C LEU A 105 9.89 -9.77 -19.04
N THR A 106 8.94 -10.69 -19.26
CA THR A 106 9.11 -12.09 -18.78
C THR A 106 10.38 -12.78 -19.31
N ASN A 107 10.90 -12.33 -20.46
CA ASN A 107 12.06 -12.93 -21.12
C ASN A 107 13.38 -12.19 -20.88
N GLN A 108 13.37 -11.01 -20.24
CA GLN A 108 14.56 -10.22 -19.95
C GLN A 108 14.35 -9.45 -18.64
N TYR A 109 15.22 -9.64 -17.65
CA TYR A 109 15.31 -8.79 -16.46
C TYR A 109 15.87 -7.41 -16.84
N GLU A 110 15.17 -6.70 -17.72
CA GLU A 110 15.40 -5.31 -18.04
C GLU A 110 14.19 -4.55 -17.51
N ASN A 111 14.40 -3.80 -16.43
CA ASN A 111 13.41 -2.87 -15.91
C ASN A 111 13.45 -1.62 -16.77
N PHE A 112 12.40 -1.41 -17.55
CA PHE A 112 12.20 -0.17 -18.27
C PHE A 112 11.28 0.71 -17.45
N VAL A 113 11.77 1.90 -17.07
CA VAL A 113 10.98 2.91 -16.40
C VAL A 113 10.29 3.75 -17.45
N VAL A 114 8.96 3.74 -17.47
CA VAL A 114 8.17 4.66 -18.31
C VAL A 114 7.48 5.64 -17.37
N LEU A 115 7.68 6.93 -17.61
CA LEU A 115 6.93 7.94 -16.90
C LEU A 115 5.48 7.88 -17.37
N ALA A 116 4.57 7.46 -16.50
CA ALA A 116 3.15 7.69 -16.71
C ALA A 116 2.89 9.20 -16.69
N VAL A 117 2.25 9.71 -17.73
CA VAL A 117 1.84 11.13 -17.81
C VAL A 117 0.35 11.17 -17.53
N ASN A 118 -0.07 11.88 -16.47
CA ASN A 118 -1.48 11.94 -16.04
C ASN A 118 -2.12 10.54 -15.84
N ASN A 119 -1.40 9.62 -15.19
CA ASN A 119 -1.82 8.22 -14.97
C ASN A 119 -2.07 7.40 -16.24
N LYS A 120 -1.48 7.83 -17.36
CA LYS A 120 -1.60 7.15 -18.64
C LYS A 120 -0.24 6.76 -19.18
N PHE A 121 -0.20 5.62 -19.86
CA PHE A 121 0.94 5.15 -20.62
C PHE A 121 0.47 4.32 -21.81
N SER A 122 1.31 4.18 -22.83
CA SER A 122 1.00 3.32 -23.96
C SER A 122 1.55 1.92 -23.74
N ALA A 123 0.77 0.91 -24.13
CA ALA A 123 1.23 -0.46 -24.21
C ALA A 123 2.49 -0.56 -25.10
N PRO A 124 3.43 -1.47 -24.80
CA PRO A 124 4.58 -1.73 -25.64
C PRO A 124 4.17 -2.03 -27.09
N THR A 125 4.96 -1.55 -28.05
CA THR A 125 4.71 -1.80 -29.48
C THR A 125 5.19 -3.18 -29.92
N GLU A 126 6.09 -3.79 -29.16
CA GLU A 126 6.55 -5.16 -29.40
C GLU A 126 5.58 -6.15 -28.75
N GLU A 127 5.29 -7.24 -29.46
CA GLU A 127 4.43 -8.30 -28.94
C GLU A 127 5.15 -9.06 -27.82
N GLY A 128 4.48 -9.25 -26.69
CA GLY A 128 5.03 -9.98 -25.56
C GLY A 128 4.14 -9.97 -24.33
N LEU A 129 4.57 -10.70 -23.31
CA LEU A 129 3.97 -10.65 -21.97
C LEU A 129 4.80 -9.70 -21.08
N TYR A 130 4.11 -8.71 -20.52
CA TYR A 130 4.69 -7.63 -19.73
C TYR A 130 4.04 -7.60 -18.35
N TYR A 131 4.86 -7.37 -17.33
CA TYR A 131 4.42 -7.18 -15.96
C TYR A 131 4.67 -5.73 -15.57
N PHE A 132 3.64 -5.04 -15.11
CA PHE A 132 3.72 -3.64 -14.71
C PHE A 132 3.64 -3.49 -13.20
N SER A 133 4.47 -2.61 -12.65
CA SER A 133 4.41 -2.13 -11.28
C SER A 133 4.15 -0.63 -11.33
N TYR A 134 3.01 -0.20 -10.79
CA TYR A 134 2.66 1.20 -10.69
C TYR A 134 2.93 1.71 -9.29
N PHE A 135 3.62 2.84 -9.19
CA PHE A 135 3.94 3.51 -7.95
C PHE A 135 3.32 4.91 -7.94
N ALA A 136 2.64 5.22 -6.85
CA ALA A 136 1.99 6.50 -6.61
C ALA A 136 2.33 7.01 -5.21
N ARG A 137 2.49 8.33 -5.08
CA ARG A 137 2.80 9.00 -3.82
C ARG A 137 2.02 10.28 -3.60
#